data_AF-A0A0J9T2P0-F1
#
_entry.id   AF-A0A0J9T2P0-F1
#
_cell.length_a   1.000
_cell.length_b   1.000
_cell.length_c   1.000
_cell.angle_alpha   90.00
_cell.angle_beta   90.00
_cell.angle_gamma   90.00
#
_symmetry.space_group_name_H-M   'P 1'
#
loop_
_entity.id
_entity.type
_entity.pdbx_description
1 polymer ?
#
loop_
_entity_poly.entity_id
_entity_poly.type
_entity_poly.pdbx_seq_one_letter_code
_entity_poly.pdbx_strand_id
1 'polypeptide(L)'
;MKIGLVRKKGNDYINTIGQSYNKKVSDLFEEYNDNVIVESGSKYNSCDTIWVDRVRYVFQNNEFCPKLMRNIWLIYKKTEEDMKKSVRHNIDMTPYERCTNLNKWIYYYLKRVRVPEKIIEEIFKITHNMLKVIPGSYKCKYESLYKDYFEPHNLIKLSYFADNKHTILEILKSKRQPQYDACVKYIRECANIYKKMNKEHCTSCDKKDVTCVKTCEELKVFEHAYMLELRDLLNINTGILNLKNTEMDPDIQLELEEELLDEVDGVELDAEGNSDYLINLLQGNITKGAGITAGASAFLFFLFRVNIYFMYKL
;
A
#
# COMPACT_ATOMS: atom_id res chain seq x y z
N MET A 1 -25.01 36.06 -37.46
CA MET A 1 -23.67 35.47 -37.33
C MET A 1 -23.56 34.81 -35.94
N LYS A 2 -23.91 33.53 -35.84
CA LYS A 2 -23.74 32.74 -34.61
C LYS A 2 -22.38 32.04 -34.72
N ILE A 3 -21.42 32.42 -33.89
CA ILE A 3 -20.23 31.63 -33.66
C ILE A 3 -20.49 30.83 -32.38
N GLY A 4 -20.78 29.55 -32.56
CA GLY A 4 -20.89 28.57 -31.49
C GLY A 4 -19.65 27.67 -31.46
N LEU A 5 -19.31 27.24 -30.24
CA LEU A 5 -18.37 26.17 -29.87
C LEU A 5 -16.89 26.53 -30.11
N VAL A 6 -15.93 26.28 -29.21
CA VAL A 6 -15.66 25.05 -28.45
C VAL A 6 -14.85 25.40 -27.18
N ARG A 7 -15.35 25.11 -25.98
CA ARG A 7 -14.54 24.95 -24.76
C ARG A 7 -15.37 24.33 -23.62
N LYS A 8 -15.70 23.04 -23.74
CA LYS A 8 -16.32 22.31 -22.61
C LYS A 8 -16.05 20.80 -22.54
N LYS A 9 -15.30 20.20 -23.47
CA LYS A 9 -15.05 18.74 -23.46
C LYS A 9 -13.77 18.28 -22.75
N GLY A 10 -12.86 19.18 -22.40
CA GLY A 10 -11.57 18.81 -21.77
C GLY A 10 -11.63 18.62 -20.25
N ASN A 11 -12.43 19.43 -19.54
CA ASN A 11 -12.45 19.42 -18.06
C ASN A 11 -13.19 18.22 -17.45
N ASP A 12 -14.26 17.73 -18.09
CA ASP A 12 -15.03 16.58 -17.56
C ASP A 12 -14.27 15.25 -17.73
N TYR A 13 -13.45 15.12 -18.78
CA TYR A 13 -12.66 13.92 -19.05
C TYR A 13 -11.51 13.73 -18.05
N ILE A 14 -10.89 14.84 -17.64
CA ILE A 14 -9.71 14.91 -16.73
C ILE A 14 -10.11 14.62 -15.28
N ASN A 15 -11.22 15.20 -14.80
CA ASN A 15 -11.77 14.87 -13.47
C ASN A 15 -12.11 13.37 -13.32
N THR A 16 -12.47 12.71 -14.42
CA THR A 16 -12.86 11.30 -14.42
C THR A 16 -11.64 10.36 -14.30
N ILE A 17 -10.49 10.70 -14.88
CA ILE A 17 -9.30 9.82 -14.91
C ILE A 17 -8.58 9.81 -13.55
N GLY A 18 -8.42 10.98 -12.92
CA GLY A 18 -7.81 11.10 -11.59
C GLY A 18 -8.62 10.48 -10.46
N GLN A 19 -9.96 10.55 -10.56
CA GLN A 19 -10.87 9.81 -9.69
C GLN A 19 -10.83 8.30 -9.98
N SER A 20 -10.68 7.91 -11.25
CA SER A 20 -10.65 6.52 -11.67
C SER A 20 -9.45 5.76 -11.12
N TYR A 21 -8.20 6.23 -11.24
CA TYR A 21 -7.02 5.44 -10.81
C TYR A 21 -6.86 5.31 -9.28
N ASN A 22 -7.12 6.38 -8.53
CA ASN A 22 -7.12 6.29 -7.06
C ASN A 22 -8.23 5.38 -6.52
N LYS A 23 -9.40 5.40 -7.19
CA LYS A 23 -10.43 4.41 -6.98
C LYS A 23 -9.91 3.00 -7.28
N LYS A 24 -9.02 2.81 -8.26
CA LYS A 24 -8.45 1.49 -8.54
C LYS A 24 -7.64 0.91 -7.37
N VAL A 25 -6.72 1.68 -6.75
CA VAL A 25 -5.96 1.16 -5.60
C VAL A 25 -6.88 0.95 -4.40
N SER A 26 -7.77 1.89 -4.11
CA SER A 26 -8.77 1.75 -3.03
C SER A 26 -9.66 0.51 -3.23
N ASP A 27 -10.27 0.37 -4.42
CA ASP A 27 -11.11 -0.77 -4.80
C ASP A 27 -10.31 -2.09 -4.73
N LEU A 28 -8.99 -2.07 -5.00
CA LEU A 28 -8.15 -3.27 -4.89
C LEU A 28 -7.93 -3.67 -3.43
N PHE A 29 -7.73 -2.72 -2.53
CA PHE A 29 -7.60 -3.01 -1.10
C PHE A 29 -8.94 -3.43 -0.48
N GLU A 30 -10.05 -2.85 -0.93
CA GLU A 30 -11.39 -3.37 -0.63
C GLU A 30 -11.53 -4.82 -1.11
N GLU A 31 -11.17 -5.10 -2.38
CA GLU A 31 -11.15 -6.46 -2.93
C GLU A 31 -10.31 -7.35 -2.01
N TYR A 32 -9.10 -6.96 -1.60
CA TYR A 32 -8.24 -7.74 -0.70
C TYR A 32 -8.84 -8.05 0.67
N ASN A 33 -9.66 -7.14 1.20
CA ASN A 33 -10.33 -7.31 2.48
C ASN A 33 -11.66 -8.06 2.39
N ASP A 34 -12.20 -8.29 1.19
CA ASP A 34 -13.45 -9.03 1.01
C ASP A 34 -13.43 -10.38 1.72
N ASN A 35 -14.55 -10.68 2.39
CA ASN A 35 -14.75 -11.92 3.12
C ASN A 35 -14.67 -13.13 2.18
N VAL A 36 -14.06 -14.20 2.67
CA VAL A 36 -13.95 -15.45 1.93
C VAL A 36 -14.91 -16.46 2.52
N ILE A 37 -15.89 -16.88 1.74
CA ILE A 37 -16.77 -17.99 2.12
C ILE A 37 -15.96 -19.29 1.95
N VAL A 38 -15.56 -19.88 3.09
CA VAL A 38 -14.83 -21.15 3.13
C VAL A 38 -15.83 -22.29 3.29
N GLU A 39 -16.18 -22.94 2.18
CA GLU A 39 -16.99 -24.17 2.19
C GLU A 39 -16.11 -25.40 2.47
N SER A 40 -16.69 -26.40 3.13
CA SER A 40 -16.02 -27.68 3.38
C SER A 40 -15.64 -28.37 2.06
N GLY A 41 -14.36 -28.70 1.90
CA GLY A 41 -13.82 -29.30 0.68
C GLY A 41 -13.31 -28.26 -0.32
N SER A 42 -13.34 -26.97 0.03
CA SER A 42 -12.75 -25.91 -0.78
C SER A 42 -11.21 -25.94 -0.72
N LYS A 43 -10.59 -25.27 -1.69
CA LYS A 43 -9.14 -25.00 -1.71
C LYS A 43 -8.59 -24.33 -0.45
N TYR A 44 -9.44 -23.60 0.28
CA TYR A 44 -9.04 -22.85 1.46
C TYR A 44 -8.91 -23.73 2.71
N ASN A 45 -9.32 -25.01 2.66
CA ASN A 45 -9.10 -25.97 3.74
C ASN A 45 -7.61 -26.14 4.09
N SER A 46 -6.70 -25.81 3.16
CA SER A 46 -5.25 -25.78 3.44
C SER A 46 -4.85 -24.69 4.45
N CYS A 47 -5.73 -23.72 4.72
CA CYS A 47 -5.56 -22.76 5.79
C CYS A 47 -5.86 -23.33 7.17
N ASP A 48 -6.70 -24.37 7.30
CA ASP A 48 -7.11 -24.90 8.62
C ASP A 48 -5.89 -25.30 9.47
N THR A 49 -4.83 -25.77 8.82
CA THR A 49 -3.57 -26.09 9.47
C THR A 49 -2.40 -25.87 8.52
N ILE A 50 -1.42 -25.06 8.95
CA ILE A 50 -0.17 -24.80 8.23
C ILE A 50 1.00 -25.36 9.05
N TRP A 51 1.92 -26.05 8.38
CA TRP A 51 3.12 -26.61 9.01
C TRP A 51 4.35 -25.83 8.57
N VAL A 52 5.10 -25.29 9.53
CA VAL A 52 6.36 -24.58 9.30
C VAL A 52 7.40 -25.17 10.23
N ASP A 53 8.53 -25.65 9.70
CA ASP A 53 9.64 -26.21 10.50
C ASP A 53 9.21 -27.28 11.52
N ARG A 54 8.20 -28.12 11.17
CA ARG A 54 7.56 -29.13 12.03
C ARG A 54 6.69 -28.57 13.17
N VAL A 55 6.49 -27.26 13.23
CA VAL A 55 5.51 -26.60 14.10
C VAL A 55 4.18 -26.51 13.38
N ARG A 56 3.10 -26.90 14.07
CA ARG A 56 1.74 -26.84 13.57
C ARG A 56 1.09 -25.51 13.96
N TYR A 57 0.60 -24.77 12.99
CA TYR A 57 -0.18 -23.54 13.18
C TYR A 57 -1.63 -23.80 12.77
N VAL A 58 -2.57 -23.46 13.65
CA VAL A 58 -4.00 -23.63 13.43
C VAL A 58 -4.62 -22.25 13.22
N PHE A 59 -5.22 -22.02 12.05
CA PHE A 59 -5.85 -20.73 11.68
C PHE A 59 -7.38 -20.79 11.80
N GLN A 60 -7.91 -21.64 12.67
CA GLN A 60 -9.36 -21.79 12.82
C GLN A 60 -9.99 -20.43 13.15
N ASN A 61 -10.94 -19.99 12.31
CA ASN A 61 -11.59 -18.67 12.35
C ASN A 61 -10.71 -17.45 12.00
N ASN A 62 -9.48 -17.64 11.51
CA ASN A 62 -8.63 -16.56 11.03
C ASN A 62 -8.83 -16.36 9.51
N GLU A 63 -9.29 -15.17 9.13
CA GLU A 63 -9.58 -14.85 7.72
C GLU A 63 -8.34 -14.49 6.90
N PHE A 64 -7.18 -14.27 7.52
CA PHE A 64 -5.95 -13.85 6.84
C PHE A 64 -5.52 -14.85 5.77
N CYS A 65 -5.33 -16.11 6.14
CA CYS A 65 -4.90 -17.14 5.21
C CYS A 65 -5.84 -17.29 4.01
N PRO A 66 -7.17 -17.48 4.19
CA PRO A 66 -8.07 -17.61 3.05
C PRO A 66 -8.12 -16.34 2.20
N LYS A 67 -8.07 -15.13 2.79
CA LYS A 67 -7.97 -13.85 2.05
C LYS A 67 -6.70 -13.77 1.23
N LEU A 68 -5.55 -14.08 1.82
CA LEU A 68 -4.24 -14.07 1.15
C LEU A 68 -4.22 -15.10 0.00
N MET A 69 -4.62 -16.34 0.25
CA MET A 69 -4.70 -17.38 -0.79
C MET A 69 -5.61 -16.96 -1.95
N ARG A 70 -6.81 -16.44 -1.64
CA ARG A 70 -7.76 -15.95 -2.64
C ARG A 70 -7.13 -14.89 -3.50
N ASN A 71 -6.41 -13.97 -2.88
CA ASN A 71 -6.02 -12.76 -3.57
C ASN A 71 -4.66 -12.87 -4.28
N ILE A 72 -3.81 -13.83 -3.86
CA ILE A 72 -2.79 -14.47 -4.72
C ILE A 72 -3.46 -15.12 -5.94
N TRP A 73 -4.49 -15.98 -5.77
CA TRP A 73 -5.16 -16.64 -6.90
C TRP A 73 -5.72 -15.67 -7.93
N LEU A 74 -6.29 -14.56 -7.47
CA LEU A 74 -6.80 -13.51 -8.34
C LEU A 74 -5.70 -12.86 -9.18
N ILE A 75 -4.43 -12.90 -8.78
CA ILE A 75 -3.31 -12.42 -9.62
C ILE A 75 -3.07 -13.37 -10.80
N TYR A 76 -3.16 -14.68 -10.58
CA TYR A 76 -2.87 -15.71 -11.59
C TYR A 76 -4.04 -16.03 -12.51
N LYS A 77 -5.28 -15.95 -12.03
CA LYS A 77 -6.46 -16.40 -12.77
C LYS A 77 -6.94 -15.36 -13.78
N LYS A 78 -7.22 -15.83 -15.01
CA LYS A 78 -7.65 -15.03 -16.17
C LYS A 78 -9.01 -15.44 -16.75
N THR A 79 -9.72 -16.43 -16.18
CA THR A 79 -10.91 -17.03 -16.80
C THR A 79 -12.22 -16.32 -16.43
N GLU A 80 -13.09 -16.10 -17.43
CA GLU A 80 -14.37 -15.37 -17.30
C GLU A 80 -15.39 -16.02 -16.35
N GLU A 81 -15.38 -17.34 -16.18
CA GLU A 81 -16.35 -18.04 -15.30
C GLU A 81 -16.13 -17.75 -13.80
N ASP A 82 -14.87 -17.55 -13.39
CA ASP A 82 -14.54 -17.15 -12.02
C ASP A 82 -14.76 -15.64 -11.80
N MET A 83 -14.61 -14.82 -12.86
CA MET A 83 -14.94 -13.38 -12.85
C MET A 83 -16.43 -13.10 -12.63
N LYS A 84 -17.31 -14.08 -12.88
CA LYS A 84 -18.75 -13.97 -12.56
C LYS A 84 -19.06 -14.12 -11.07
N LYS A 85 -18.14 -14.67 -10.26
CA LYS A 85 -18.32 -14.92 -8.82
C LYS A 85 -17.57 -13.94 -7.90
N SER A 86 -16.57 -13.22 -8.41
CA SER A 86 -15.91 -12.12 -7.70
C SER A 86 -15.92 -10.89 -8.61
N VAL A 87 -16.50 -9.77 -8.15
CA VAL A 87 -16.45 -8.51 -8.90
C VAL A 87 -14.99 -8.07 -8.95
N ARG A 88 -14.31 -8.32 -10.07
CA ARG A 88 -12.92 -7.90 -10.24
C ARG A 88 -12.94 -6.42 -10.60
N HIS A 89 -12.84 -5.57 -9.59
CA HIS A 89 -12.47 -4.19 -9.82
C HIS A 89 -11.05 -4.18 -10.44
N ASN A 90 -10.74 -3.25 -11.33
CA ASN A 90 -9.36 -3.01 -11.82
C ASN A 90 -8.78 -4.05 -12.78
N ILE A 91 -9.53 -4.38 -13.84
CA ILE A 91 -9.09 -5.30 -14.93
C ILE A 91 -7.78 -4.81 -15.60
N ASP A 92 -7.52 -3.50 -15.58
CA ASP A 92 -6.36 -2.89 -16.26
C ASP A 92 -5.03 -3.05 -15.50
N MET A 93 -5.04 -3.45 -14.22
CA MET A 93 -3.78 -3.65 -13.48
C MET A 93 -3.08 -4.92 -13.92
N THR A 94 -1.77 -4.81 -14.13
CA THR A 94 -0.90 -5.94 -14.43
C THR A 94 -0.78 -6.88 -13.21
N PRO A 95 -0.44 -8.16 -13.42
CA PRO A 95 -0.14 -9.08 -12.32
C PRO A 95 0.97 -8.58 -11.38
N TYR A 96 1.94 -7.84 -11.93
CA TYR A 96 3.01 -7.21 -11.17
C TYR A 96 2.47 -6.13 -10.23
N GLU A 97 1.71 -5.16 -10.74
CA GLU A 97 1.13 -4.09 -9.91
C GLU A 97 0.23 -4.63 -8.80
N ARG A 98 -0.58 -5.66 -9.10
CA ARG A 98 -1.39 -6.35 -8.08
C ARG A 98 -0.51 -7.01 -7.03
N CYS A 99 0.57 -7.68 -7.41
CA CYS A 99 1.48 -8.31 -6.44
C CYS A 99 2.17 -7.28 -5.54
N THR A 100 2.66 -6.17 -6.11
CA THR A 100 3.26 -5.07 -5.34
C THR A 100 2.26 -4.50 -4.34
N ASN A 101 1.01 -4.26 -4.75
CA ASN A 101 -0.04 -3.80 -3.84
C ASN A 101 -0.45 -4.86 -2.80
N LEU A 102 -0.39 -6.15 -3.15
CA LEU A 102 -0.60 -7.23 -2.19
C LEU A 102 0.47 -7.22 -1.09
N ASN A 103 1.75 -7.03 -1.42
CA ASN A 103 2.81 -6.91 -0.40
C ASN A 103 2.59 -5.69 0.51
N LYS A 104 2.11 -4.56 -0.03
CA LYS A 104 1.68 -3.40 0.77
C LYS A 104 0.51 -3.76 1.70
N TRP A 105 -0.51 -4.47 1.20
CA TRP A 105 -1.63 -4.94 2.01
C TRP A 105 -1.18 -5.87 3.14
N ILE A 106 -0.27 -6.81 2.87
CA ILE A 106 0.29 -7.70 3.91
C ILE A 106 0.97 -6.86 4.99
N TYR A 107 1.78 -5.87 4.62
CA TYR A 107 2.44 -4.97 5.58
C TYR A 107 1.45 -4.29 6.55
N TYR A 108 0.38 -3.70 6.02
CA TYR A 108 -0.64 -3.06 6.86
C TYR A 108 -1.49 -4.05 7.65
N TYR A 109 -1.77 -5.22 7.11
CA TYR A 109 -2.44 -6.29 7.86
C TYR A 109 -1.59 -6.70 9.07
N LEU A 110 -0.28 -6.86 8.87
CA LEU A 110 0.68 -7.24 9.91
C LEU A 110 0.86 -6.18 11.00
N LYS A 111 0.59 -4.89 10.72
CA LYS A 111 0.53 -3.84 11.77
C LYS A 111 -0.53 -4.14 12.83
N ARG A 112 -1.59 -4.89 12.47
CA ARG A 112 -2.75 -5.14 13.32
C ARG A 112 -2.79 -6.54 13.88
N VAL A 113 -2.41 -7.50 13.05
CA VAL A 113 -2.51 -8.92 13.35
C VAL A 113 -1.14 -9.52 13.18
N ARG A 114 -0.57 -10.01 14.28
CA ARG A 114 0.74 -10.66 14.24
C ARG A 114 0.64 -12.02 13.58
N VAL A 115 1.15 -12.12 12.36
CA VAL A 115 1.35 -13.38 11.65
C VAL A 115 2.85 -13.55 11.40
N PRO A 116 3.49 -14.62 11.91
CA PRO A 116 4.89 -14.89 11.62
C PRO A 116 5.14 -14.99 10.11
N GLU A 117 6.19 -14.32 9.61
CA GLU A 117 6.46 -14.26 8.17
C GLU A 117 6.66 -15.63 7.53
N LYS A 118 7.26 -16.58 8.25
CA LYS A 118 7.42 -17.95 7.74
C LYS A 118 6.08 -18.61 7.40
N ILE A 119 4.99 -18.22 8.07
CA ILE A 119 3.65 -18.69 7.74
C ILE A 119 3.20 -18.03 6.43
N ILE A 120 3.42 -16.73 6.25
CA ILE A 120 3.09 -16.01 5.01
C ILE A 120 3.82 -16.66 3.83
N GLU A 121 5.13 -16.90 3.97
CA GLU A 121 5.94 -17.62 2.99
C GLU A 121 5.35 -19.00 2.65
N GLU A 122 4.93 -19.76 3.66
CA GLU A 122 4.31 -21.07 3.46
C GLU A 122 2.94 -20.96 2.78
N ILE A 123 2.13 -19.94 3.08
CA ILE A 123 0.86 -19.68 2.37
C ILE A 123 1.13 -19.41 0.89
N PHE A 124 2.10 -18.55 0.55
CA PHE A 124 2.49 -18.32 -0.84
C PHE A 124 2.93 -19.62 -1.50
N LYS A 125 3.76 -20.43 -0.83
CA LYS A 125 4.24 -21.72 -1.34
C LYS A 125 3.11 -22.71 -1.61
N ILE A 126 2.22 -22.95 -0.64
CA ILE A 126 1.04 -23.81 -0.78
C ILE A 126 0.19 -23.32 -1.96
N THR A 127 -0.10 -22.03 -2.00
CA THR A 127 -0.95 -21.42 -3.02
C THR A 127 -0.36 -21.60 -4.43
N HIS A 128 0.93 -21.36 -4.59
CA HIS A 128 1.61 -21.58 -5.87
C HIS A 128 1.62 -23.05 -6.30
N ASN A 129 1.81 -23.97 -5.37
CA ASN A 129 1.78 -25.41 -5.66
C ASN A 129 0.39 -25.84 -6.14
N MET A 130 -0.67 -25.31 -5.53
CA MET A 130 -2.05 -25.59 -5.93
C MET A 130 -2.38 -25.03 -7.32
N LEU A 131 -1.84 -23.87 -7.66
CA LEU A 131 -2.08 -23.23 -8.96
C LEU A 131 -1.45 -23.98 -10.13
N LYS A 132 -0.57 -24.97 -9.88
CA LYS A 132 0.23 -25.67 -10.92
C LYS A 132 0.73 -24.69 -11.97
N VAL A 133 1.29 -23.57 -11.49
CA VAL A 133 1.57 -22.34 -12.25
C VAL A 133 2.09 -22.70 -13.64
N ILE A 134 1.33 -22.33 -14.67
CA ILE A 134 1.70 -22.59 -16.08
C ILE A 134 3.12 -22.06 -16.29
N PRO A 135 4.04 -22.87 -16.86
CA PRO A 135 5.39 -22.42 -17.17
C PRO A 135 5.34 -21.08 -17.93
N GLY A 136 5.99 -20.05 -17.38
CA GLY A 136 6.03 -18.70 -17.96
C GLY A 136 4.99 -17.69 -17.45
N SER A 137 4.07 -18.07 -16.57
CA SER A 137 3.18 -17.09 -15.91
C SER A 137 3.90 -16.31 -14.79
N TYR A 138 3.53 -15.04 -14.60
CA TYR A 138 4.10 -14.18 -13.57
C TYR A 138 3.87 -14.79 -12.19
N LYS A 139 4.96 -15.03 -11.45
CA LYS A 139 4.89 -15.59 -10.10
C LYS A 139 5.02 -14.48 -9.07
N CYS A 140 3.91 -14.08 -8.46
CA CYS A 140 3.92 -13.12 -7.36
C CYS A 140 4.79 -13.65 -6.21
N LYS A 141 5.70 -12.82 -5.72
CA LYS A 141 6.59 -13.17 -4.61
C LYS A 141 6.20 -12.36 -3.39
N TYR A 142 6.23 -13.02 -2.24
CA TYR A 142 6.18 -12.32 -0.97
C TYR A 142 7.45 -11.52 -0.79
N GLU A 143 7.31 -10.25 -0.44
CA GLU A 143 8.38 -9.34 -0.04
C GLU A 143 8.11 -8.91 1.40
N SER A 144 9.07 -9.17 2.29
CA SER A 144 8.93 -8.75 3.69
C SER A 144 9.32 -7.28 3.78
N LEU A 145 8.32 -6.39 3.70
CA LEU A 145 8.60 -4.97 3.81
C LEU A 145 9.23 -4.59 5.17
N TYR A 146 8.93 -5.33 6.24
CA TYR A 146 9.52 -5.12 7.56
C TYR A 146 11.00 -5.48 7.67
N LYS A 147 11.43 -6.57 7.02
CA LYS A 147 12.83 -7.01 7.09
C LYS A 147 13.69 -6.36 6.02
N ASP A 148 13.10 -6.16 4.84
CA ASP A 148 13.85 -5.76 3.66
C ASP A 148 14.15 -4.26 3.63
N TYR A 149 13.43 -3.45 4.41
CA TYR A 149 13.53 -1.99 4.33
C TYR A 149 13.50 -1.30 5.69
N PHE A 150 14.21 -0.18 5.81
CA PHE A 150 14.04 0.76 6.91
C PHE A 150 12.79 1.61 6.66
N GLU A 151 12.03 1.86 7.73
CA GLU A 151 10.81 2.66 7.71
C GLU A 151 9.86 2.33 6.52
N PRO A 152 9.43 1.07 6.37
CA PRO A 152 8.61 0.64 5.24
C PRO A 152 7.33 1.45 5.05
N HIS A 153 6.75 1.99 6.13
CA HIS A 153 5.61 2.91 6.06
C HIS A 153 5.88 4.11 5.15
N ASN A 154 7.04 4.74 5.37
CA ASN A 154 7.48 5.90 4.64
C ASN A 154 7.84 5.57 3.19
N LEU A 155 8.45 4.41 2.93
CA LEU A 155 8.67 3.94 1.55
C LEU A 155 7.36 3.68 0.81
N ILE A 156 6.37 3.08 1.47
CA ILE A 156 5.05 2.87 0.87
C ILE A 156 4.41 4.22 0.53
N LYS A 157 4.46 5.21 1.43
CA LYS A 157 4.01 6.58 1.13
C LYS A 157 4.68 7.15 -0.11
N LEU A 158 6.01 7.07 -0.21
CA LEU A 158 6.75 7.53 -1.39
C LEU A 158 6.34 6.77 -2.66
N SER A 159 6.13 5.46 -2.58
CA SER A 159 5.75 4.63 -3.72
C SER A 159 4.41 5.06 -4.34
N TYR A 160 3.50 5.62 -3.55
CA TYR A 160 2.22 6.12 -4.07
C TYR A 160 2.37 7.31 -5.00
N PHE A 161 3.48 8.06 -4.95
CA PHE A 161 3.77 9.07 -5.96
C PHE A 161 3.90 8.42 -7.35
N ALA A 162 4.67 7.33 -7.44
CA ALA A 162 4.88 6.61 -8.69
C ALA A 162 3.60 5.93 -9.17
N ASP A 163 2.88 5.25 -8.25
CA ASP A 163 1.62 4.57 -8.56
C ASP A 163 0.60 5.58 -9.11
N ASN A 164 0.45 6.74 -8.47
CA ASN A 164 -0.58 7.74 -8.80
C ASN A 164 -0.07 8.88 -9.68
N LYS A 165 1.08 8.71 -10.34
CA LYS A 165 1.78 9.81 -11.03
C LYS A 165 0.91 10.53 -12.04
N HIS A 166 0.14 9.81 -12.86
CA HIS A 166 -0.68 10.44 -13.90
C HIS A 166 -1.68 11.43 -13.30
N THR A 167 -2.35 11.05 -12.21
CA THR A 167 -3.32 11.90 -11.51
C THR A 167 -2.64 13.08 -10.83
N ILE A 168 -1.52 12.84 -10.14
CA ILE A 168 -0.75 13.88 -9.46
C ILE A 168 -0.31 14.95 -10.46
N LEU A 169 0.29 14.54 -11.58
CA LEU A 169 0.77 15.46 -12.61
C LEU A 169 -0.38 16.24 -13.28
N GLU A 170 -1.53 15.61 -13.47
CA GLU A 170 -2.72 16.25 -14.03
C GLU A 170 -3.28 17.35 -13.11
N ILE A 171 -3.34 17.09 -11.81
CA ILE A 171 -3.74 18.08 -10.80
C ILE A 171 -2.74 19.24 -10.80
N LEU A 172 -1.44 18.95 -10.81
CA LEU A 172 -0.38 19.97 -10.73
C LEU A 172 -0.25 20.84 -11.98
N LYS A 173 -0.74 20.40 -13.15
CA LYS A 173 -0.75 21.22 -14.38
C LYS A 173 -1.61 22.49 -14.29
N SER A 174 -2.56 22.55 -13.36
CA SER A 174 -3.46 23.70 -13.23
C SER A 174 -3.70 24.06 -11.78
N LYS A 175 -3.22 25.25 -11.39
CA LYS A 175 -3.47 25.85 -10.06
C LYS A 175 -4.95 26.09 -9.74
N ARG A 176 -5.83 26.01 -10.74
CA ARG A 176 -7.29 26.16 -10.57
C ARG A 176 -7.97 24.86 -10.17
N GLN A 177 -7.25 23.73 -10.18
CA GLN A 177 -7.81 22.48 -9.70
C GLN A 177 -8.09 22.60 -8.20
N PRO A 178 -9.30 22.23 -7.73
CA PRO A 178 -9.64 22.29 -6.31
C PRO A 178 -8.66 21.53 -5.42
N GLN A 179 -7.99 20.51 -5.97
CA GLN A 179 -7.05 19.63 -5.28
C GLN A 179 -5.60 20.10 -5.37
N TYR A 180 -5.30 21.21 -6.05
CA TYR A 180 -3.92 21.65 -6.30
C TYR A 180 -3.12 21.82 -5.01
N ASP A 181 -3.63 22.59 -4.05
CA ASP A 181 -2.90 22.90 -2.81
C ASP A 181 -2.63 21.66 -1.97
N ALA A 182 -3.60 20.75 -1.89
CA ALA A 182 -3.43 19.49 -1.18
C ALA A 182 -2.43 18.56 -1.90
N CYS A 183 -2.37 18.61 -3.23
CA CYS A 183 -1.37 17.86 -4.01
C CYS A 183 0.03 18.44 -3.76
N VAL A 184 0.18 19.76 -3.74
CA VAL A 184 1.43 20.42 -3.37
C VAL A 184 1.85 20.08 -1.94
N LYS A 185 0.91 20.04 -0.98
CA LYS A 185 1.20 19.59 0.40
C LYS A 185 1.76 18.16 0.41
N TYR A 186 1.11 17.23 -0.29
CA TYR A 186 1.61 15.86 -0.43
C TYR A 186 3.03 15.78 -1.02
N ILE A 187 3.33 16.57 -2.08
CA ILE A 187 4.68 16.61 -2.64
C ILE A 187 5.71 17.12 -1.63
N ARG A 188 5.36 18.09 -0.78
CA ARG A 188 6.24 18.55 0.31
C ARG A 188 6.45 17.46 1.38
N GLU A 189 5.41 16.70 1.71
CA GLU A 189 5.51 15.53 2.59
C GLU A 189 6.47 14.49 2.04
N CYS A 190 6.32 14.11 0.77
CA CYS A 190 7.26 13.19 0.12
C CYS A 190 8.70 13.72 0.14
N ALA A 191 8.91 15.02 -0.10
CA ALA A 191 10.23 15.62 -0.03
C ALA A 191 10.82 15.54 1.39
N ASN A 192 10.04 15.85 2.42
CA ASN A 192 10.46 15.74 3.82
C ASN A 192 10.82 14.29 4.20
N ILE A 193 9.95 13.33 3.88
CA ILE A 193 10.19 11.90 4.11
C ILE A 193 11.50 11.47 3.44
N TYR A 194 11.67 11.78 2.15
CA TYR A 194 12.88 11.44 1.40
C TYR A 194 14.13 12.01 2.08
N LYS A 195 14.13 13.32 2.41
CA LYS A 195 15.30 13.97 3.03
C LYS A 195 15.64 13.34 4.37
N LYS A 196 14.65 13.06 5.21
CA LYS A 196 14.83 12.39 6.51
C LYS A 196 15.44 11.01 6.31
N MET A 197 14.78 10.13 5.55
CA MET A 197 15.24 8.76 5.34
C MET A 197 16.62 8.71 4.66
N ASN A 198 16.88 9.56 3.67
CA ASN A 198 18.17 9.60 2.98
C ASN A 198 19.30 10.05 3.92
N LYS A 199 19.03 11.00 4.82
CA LYS A 199 20.00 11.43 5.84
C LYS A 199 20.28 10.32 6.84
N GLU A 200 19.23 9.69 7.37
CA GLU A 200 19.32 8.70 8.44
C GLU A 200 19.89 7.37 7.96
N HIS A 201 19.43 6.88 6.80
CA HIS A 201 19.72 5.51 6.35
C HIS A 201 20.74 5.45 5.20
N CYS A 202 20.83 6.48 4.35
CA CYS A 202 21.62 6.39 3.10
C CYS A 202 22.94 7.13 3.09
N THR A 203 23.14 8.11 3.97
CA THR A 203 24.37 8.92 3.99
C THR A 203 25.60 8.12 4.45
N SER A 204 25.41 7.16 5.37
CA SER A 204 26.47 6.31 5.92
C SER A 204 26.21 4.82 5.70
N CYS A 205 25.50 4.48 4.62
CA CYS A 205 25.07 3.12 4.35
C CYS A 205 26.23 2.14 4.17
N ASP A 206 26.31 1.09 5.00
CA ASP A 206 27.20 -0.04 4.75
C ASP A 206 26.66 -0.86 3.57
N LYS A 207 27.47 -1.02 2.53
CA LYS A 207 27.10 -1.82 1.34
C LYS A 207 26.87 -3.30 1.64
N LYS A 208 27.27 -3.77 2.82
CA LYS A 208 27.00 -5.14 3.29
C LYS A 208 25.64 -5.26 4.00
N ASP A 209 25.07 -4.16 4.45
CA ASP A 209 23.73 -4.13 5.01
C ASP A 209 22.71 -4.15 3.88
N VAL A 210 22.07 -5.31 3.70
CA VAL A 210 21.09 -5.53 2.62
C VAL A 210 19.88 -4.62 2.78
N THR A 211 19.40 -4.39 4.01
CA THR A 211 18.25 -3.53 4.30
C THR A 211 18.57 -2.08 3.94
N CYS A 212 19.77 -1.64 4.29
CA CYS A 212 20.27 -0.33 3.91
C CYS A 212 20.35 -0.16 2.39
N VAL A 213 20.99 -1.10 1.70
CA VAL A 213 21.14 -1.08 0.23
C VAL A 213 19.78 -1.01 -0.46
N LYS A 214 18.85 -1.90 -0.09
CA LYS A 214 17.49 -1.94 -0.67
C LYS A 214 16.72 -0.64 -0.42
N THR A 215 16.74 -0.12 0.81
CA THR A 215 16.08 1.15 1.16
C THR A 215 16.60 2.29 0.30
N CYS A 216 17.92 2.41 0.16
CA CYS A 216 18.53 3.49 -0.60
C CYS A 216 18.34 3.35 -2.12
N GLU A 217 18.16 2.14 -2.64
CA GLU A 217 17.76 1.92 -4.03
C GLU A 217 16.35 2.43 -4.29
N GLU A 218 15.38 2.13 -3.42
CA GLU A 218 14.00 2.64 -3.53
C GLU A 218 13.94 4.17 -3.43
N LEU A 219 14.69 4.77 -2.51
CA LEU A 219 14.78 6.23 -2.41
C LEU A 219 15.34 6.86 -3.70
N LYS A 220 16.34 6.24 -4.34
CA LYS A 220 16.87 6.73 -5.62
C LYS A 220 15.86 6.61 -6.76
N VAL A 221 15.07 5.53 -6.79
CA VAL A 221 13.98 5.37 -7.76
C VAL A 221 12.96 6.50 -7.58
N PHE A 222 12.56 6.78 -6.34
CA PHE A 222 11.70 7.92 -6.03
C PHE A 222 12.32 9.25 -6.44
N GLU A 223 13.57 9.53 -6.06
CA GLU A 223 14.27 10.78 -6.42
C GLU A 223 14.26 11.00 -7.93
N HIS A 224 14.58 9.97 -8.70
CA HIS A 224 14.59 10.05 -10.16
C HIS A 224 13.21 10.39 -10.72
N ALA A 225 12.17 9.68 -10.28
CA ALA A 225 10.81 9.93 -10.71
C ALA A 225 10.33 11.35 -10.33
N TYR A 226 10.57 11.77 -9.08
CA TYR A 226 10.23 13.10 -8.59
C TYR A 226 10.90 14.19 -9.43
N MET A 227 12.20 14.07 -9.68
CA MET A 227 12.98 15.06 -10.41
C MET A 227 12.66 15.13 -11.91
N LEU A 228 12.27 14.00 -12.50
CA LEU A 228 11.88 13.92 -13.91
C LEU A 228 10.47 14.48 -14.11
N GLU A 229 9.52 14.04 -13.30
CA GLU A 229 8.09 14.25 -13.55
C GLU A 229 7.62 15.64 -13.05
N LEU A 230 8.25 16.21 -12.01
CA LEU A 230 7.79 17.47 -11.40
C LEU A 230 8.53 18.73 -11.84
N ARG A 231 9.66 18.60 -12.55
CA ARG A 231 10.55 19.74 -12.88
C ARG A 231 9.84 20.89 -13.59
N ASP A 232 8.92 20.57 -14.48
CA ASP A 232 8.20 21.57 -15.29
C ASP A 232 6.88 22.03 -14.64
N LEU A 233 6.52 21.45 -13.48
CA LEU A 233 5.26 21.72 -12.78
C LEU A 233 5.46 22.50 -11.49
N LEU A 234 6.59 22.28 -10.80
CA LEU A 234 6.92 22.90 -9.52
C LEU A 234 8.40 23.33 -9.51
N ASN A 235 8.73 24.33 -8.68
CA ASN A 235 10.12 24.76 -8.52
C ASN A 235 10.88 23.84 -7.55
N ILE A 236 11.11 22.60 -7.98
CA ILE A 236 11.70 21.53 -7.18
C ILE A 236 13.20 21.67 -6.94
N ASN A 237 13.86 22.71 -7.47
CA ASN A 237 15.29 22.96 -7.23
C ASN A 237 15.54 24.00 -6.13
N THR A 238 14.48 24.46 -5.45
CA THR A 238 14.56 25.49 -4.40
C THR A 238 13.75 25.12 -3.16
N GLY A 239 14.16 25.64 -2.00
CA GLY A 239 13.42 25.54 -0.75
C GLY A 239 13.12 24.10 -0.33
N ILE A 240 12.00 23.92 0.37
CA ILE A 240 11.48 22.63 0.86
C ILE A 240 11.40 21.53 -0.22
N LEU A 241 11.09 21.88 -1.48
CA LEU A 241 10.88 20.90 -2.55
C LEU A 241 12.18 20.35 -3.14
N ASN A 242 13.33 20.95 -2.80
CA ASN A 242 14.63 20.50 -3.26
C ASN A 242 15.14 19.33 -2.42
N LEU A 243 15.16 18.14 -3.03
CA LEU A 243 15.61 16.91 -2.39
C LEU A 243 17.10 16.92 -1.99
N LYS A 244 17.92 17.83 -2.54
CA LYS A 244 19.37 17.89 -2.30
C LYS A 244 19.77 18.78 -1.13
N ASN A 245 18.86 19.60 -0.60
CA ASN A 245 19.12 20.43 0.56
C ASN A 245 18.56 19.79 1.83
N THR A 246 18.75 20.47 2.96
CA THR A 246 18.27 20.02 4.28
C THR A 246 17.07 20.81 4.79
N GLU A 247 16.57 21.78 4.03
CA GLU A 247 15.43 22.60 4.42
C GLU A 247 14.17 21.76 4.39
N MET A 248 13.43 21.69 5.49
CA MET A 248 12.21 20.89 5.61
C MET A 248 11.04 21.77 6.07
N ASP A 249 9.82 21.37 5.71
CA ASP A 249 8.60 22.02 6.19
C ASP A 249 8.32 21.59 7.65
N PRO A 250 8.39 22.50 8.64
CA PRO A 250 8.29 22.14 10.05
C PRO A 250 6.89 21.67 10.45
N ASP A 251 5.83 22.20 9.83
CA ASP A 251 4.46 21.79 10.12
C ASP A 251 4.23 20.34 9.68
N ILE A 252 4.78 19.97 8.51
CA ILE A 252 4.74 18.60 8.00
C ILE A 252 5.59 17.66 8.85
N GLN A 253 6.73 18.12 9.38
CA GLN A 253 7.54 17.30 10.28
C GLN A 253 6.77 16.91 11.54
N LEU A 254 6.10 17.88 12.17
CA LEU A 254 5.26 17.63 13.34
C LEU A 254 4.16 16.63 13.02
N GLU A 255 3.46 16.79 11.88
CA GLU A 255 2.42 15.84 11.44
C GLU A 255 2.97 14.40 11.27
N LEU A 256 4.18 14.24 10.71
CA LEU A 256 4.82 12.93 10.54
C LEU A 256 5.25 12.30 11.87
N GLU A 257 5.70 13.11 12.83
CA GLU A 257 6.07 12.65 14.17
C GLU A 257 4.84 12.22 14.97
N GLU A 258 3.74 12.97 14.89
CA GLU A 258 2.46 12.59 15.50
C GLU A 258 1.93 11.26 14.93
N GLU A 259 1.98 11.07 13.62
CA GLU A 259 1.56 9.81 12.99
C GLU A 259 2.39 8.60 13.47
N LEU A 260 3.70 8.79 13.68
CA LEU A 260 4.56 7.74 14.23
C LEU A 260 4.24 7.43 15.69
N LEU A 261 3.83 8.41 16.49
CA LEU A 261 3.45 8.20 17.89
C LEU A 261 2.13 7.41 18.00
N ASP A 262 1.16 7.68 17.13
CA ASP A 262 -0.07 6.88 17.00
C ASP A 262 0.23 5.41 16.61
N GLU A 263 1.37 5.14 15.96
CA GLU A 263 1.81 3.78 15.62
C GLU A 263 2.47 3.04 16.80
N VAL A 264 3.06 3.75 17.77
CA VAL A 264 3.85 3.16 18.88
C VAL A 264 2.98 2.68 20.05
N ASP A 265 1.78 3.23 20.24
CA ASP A 265 0.80 2.74 21.25
C ASP A 265 0.28 1.32 20.91
N GLY A 266 0.65 0.79 19.73
CA GLY A 266 0.55 -0.59 19.32
C GLY A 266 1.85 -1.38 19.54
N VAL A 267 2.12 -1.72 20.80
CA VAL A 267 2.85 -2.90 21.28
C VAL A 267 4.31 -2.75 21.76
N GLU A 268 4.48 -2.98 23.07
CA GLU A 268 5.73 -3.42 23.72
C GLU A 268 5.81 -4.97 23.84
N LEU A 269 7.04 -5.47 23.97
CA LEU A 269 7.63 -6.77 23.59
C LEU A 269 7.18 -8.00 24.44
N ASP A 270 7.36 -9.27 24.07
CA ASP A 270 8.63 -10.03 24.06
C ASP A 270 8.61 -11.26 23.13
N ALA A 271 9.78 -11.62 22.60
CA ALA A 271 10.02 -12.86 21.89
C ALA A 271 10.32 -14.01 22.87
N GLU A 272 9.38 -14.94 23.04
CA GLU A 272 9.62 -16.40 22.98
C GLU A 272 8.34 -17.18 23.32
N GLY A 273 8.01 -18.12 22.43
CA GLY A 273 7.18 -19.30 22.65
C GLY A 273 6.02 -19.23 23.64
N ASN A 274 4.82 -18.83 23.18
CA ASN A 274 3.62 -19.56 23.57
C ASN A 274 2.48 -19.44 22.54
N SER A 275 2.09 -20.58 21.95
CA SER A 275 0.98 -20.68 20.99
C SER A 275 -0.34 -20.21 21.60
N ASP A 276 -0.53 -20.41 22.91
CA ASP A 276 -1.77 -20.07 23.61
C ASP A 276 -1.95 -18.56 23.82
N TYR A 277 -0.86 -17.79 23.83
CA TYR A 277 -0.92 -16.33 23.94
C TYR A 277 -1.41 -15.69 22.63
N LEU A 278 -0.94 -16.21 21.49
CA LEU A 278 -1.38 -15.77 20.16
C LEU A 278 -2.88 -16.05 19.93
N ILE A 279 -3.40 -17.19 20.43
CA ILE A 279 -4.81 -17.56 20.30
C ILE A 279 -5.71 -16.58 21.09
N ASN A 280 -5.30 -16.17 22.29
CA ASN A 280 -6.07 -15.25 23.12
C ASN A 280 -6.05 -13.80 22.58
N LEU A 281 -4.95 -13.37 21.95
CA LEU A 281 -4.84 -12.05 21.32
C LEU A 281 -5.78 -11.92 20.10
N LEU A 282 -6.01 -13.00 19.35
CA LEU A 282 -6.88 -13.03 18.17
C LEU A 282 -8.38 -12.91 18.49
N GLN A 283 -8.79 -13.15 19.74
CA GLN A 283 -10.20 -13.13 20.15
C GLN A 283 -10.63 -11.80 20.81
N GLY A 284 -9.68 -10.93 21.20
CA GLY A 284 -9.94 -9.85 22.16
C GLY A 284 -10.40 -8.49 21.61
N ASN A 285 -10.14 -8.14 20.35
CA ASN A 285 -10.29 -6.75 19.89
C ASN A 285 -11.33 -6.56 18.77
N ILE A 286 -12.61 -6.56 19.12
CA ILE A 286 -13.66 -5.89 18.33
C ILE A 286 -14.57 -5.11 19.29
N THR A 287 -14.26 -3.84 19.58
CA THR A 287 -15.30 -2.91 20.04
C THR A 287 -15.00 -1.43 19.74
N LYS A 288 -15.94 -0.82 18.98
CA LYS A 288 -16.45 0.56 18.99
C LYS A 288 -15.57 1.74 18.58
N GLY A 289 -16.13 2.56 17.67
CA GLY A 289 -15.89 3.99 17.56
C GLY A 289 -16.75 4.64 16.46
N ALA A 290 -17.51 5.67 16.81
CA ALA A 290 -18.56 6.31 15.99
C ALA A 290 -18.05 7.54 15.20
N GLY A 291 -18.94 8.09 14.36
CA GLY A 291 -18.59 8.91 13.19
C GLY A 291 -18.35 10.40 13.42
N ILE A 292 -17.90 11.08 12.35
CA ILE A 292 -17.85 12.54 12.20
C ILE A 292 -18.05 12.92 10.72
N THR A 293 -18.87 13.94 10.50
CA THR A 293 -19.12 14.68 9.24
C THR A 293 -18.04 15.73 8.96
N ALA A 294 -17.43 15.79 7.77
CA ALA A 294 -16.77 17.02 7.27
C ALA A 294 -16.40 17.02 5.77
N GLY A 295 -16.81 18.10 5.08
CA GLY A 295 -16.00 19.01 4.24
C GLY A 295 -15.05 18.49 3.14
N ALA A 296 -15.25 18.99 1.91
CA ALA A 296 -14.51 18.68 0.68
C ALA A 296 -13.00 19.05 0.64
N SER A 297 -12.43 19.69 1.68
CA SER A 297 -10.96 19.85 1.86
C SER A 297 -10.26 18.53 2.21
N ALA A 298 -11.05 17.51 2.49
CA ALA A 298 -10.57 16.23 2.94
C ALA A 298 -10.12 15.31 1.79
N PHE A 299 -10.25 15.64 0.51
CA PHE A 299 -10.11 14.62 -0.55
C PHE A 299 -8.71 14.01 -0.74
N LEU A 300 -7.61 14.76 -0.63
CA LEU A 300 -6.25 14.17 -0.73
C LEU A 300 -5.72 13.66 0.62
N PHE A 301 -6.07 14.33 1.72
CA PHE A 301 -5.93 13.77 3.06
C PHE A 301 -6.72 12.45 3.18
N PHE A 302 -7.89 12.35 2.56
CA PHE A 302 -8.69 11.14 2.40
C PHE A 302 -7.99 10.17 1.46
N LEU A 303 -7.38 10.56 0.34
CA LEU A 303 -6.72 9.59 -0.54
C LEU A 303 -5.58 8.80 0.14
N PHE A 304 -4.92 9.37 1.15
CA PHE A 304 -3.90 8.68 1.96
C PHE A 304 -4.45 8.11 3.27
N ARG A 305 -5.23 8.87 4.06
CA ARG A 305 -5.90 8.33 5.27
C ARG A 305 -7.00 7.32 4.96
N VAL A 306 -7.60 7.30 3.77
CA VAL A 306 -8.65 6.33 3.37
C VAL A 306 -8.06 5.10 2.71
N ASN A 307 -6.95 5.20 1.96
CA ASN A 307 -6.15 4.01 1.67
C ASN A 307 -5.72 3.36 2.99
N ILE A 308 -5.23 4.16 3.94
CA ILE A 308 -4.99 3.74 5.32
C ILE A 308 -6.30 3.17 5.88
N TYR A 309 -7.39 3.91 6.00
CA TYR A 309 -8.64 3.43 6.63
C TYR A 309 -9.18 2.13 6.03
N PHE A 310 -9.08 1.92 4.71
CA PHE A 310 -9.40 0.65 4.06
C PHE A 310 -8.35 -0.44 4.36
N MET A 311 -7.06 -0.12 4.38
CA MET A 311 -6.00 -0.99 4.92
C MET A 311 -6.23 -1.36 6.39
N TYR A 312 -6.90 -0.47 7.13
CA TYR A 312 -7.27 -0.55 8.53
C TYR A 312 -8.75 -0.99 8.72
N LYS A 313 -9.45 -1.46 7.69
CA LYS A 313 -10.81 -2.02 7.81
C LYS A 313 -10.72 -3.54 7.72
N LEU A 314 -10.43 -4.15 8.87
CA LEU A 314 -10.58 -5.59 9.10
C LEU A 314 -12.01 -5.88 9.57
#